data_AF-A0A1W2ABY7-F1
#
_entry.id   AF-A0A1W2ABY7-F1
#
_cell.length_a   1.000
_cell.length_b   1.000
_cell.length_c   1.000
_cell.angle_alpha   90.00
_cell.angle_beta   90.00
_cell.angle_gamma   90.00
#
_symmetry.space_group_name_H-M   'P 1'
#
loop_
_entity.id
_entity.type
_entity.pdbx_description
1 polymer ?
#
loop_
_entity_poly.entity_id
_entity_poly.type
_entity_poly.pdbx_seq_one_letter_code
_entity_poly.pdbx_strand_id
1 'polypeptide(L)'
;MAFLDNFGKKMSQVAQTAMEKSKDLAENAKLNLAIAAEEREIEKAYKQMGEWYFNNYGDNCDPSQAETTAKIKASLAKIEELRAQLDAEDGTPAAEKTGKTCPTCGEKVEEDSKFCPACGAQLQK
;
A
#
# COMPACT_ATOMS: atom_id res chain seq x y z
N MET A 1 3.09 -63.17 -21.14
CA MET A 1 3.23 -61.75 -21.51
C MET A 1 1.91 -61.01 -21.26
N ALA A 2 1.51 -60.77 -20.00
CA ALA A 2 0.24 -60.08 -19.68
C ALA A 2 0.38 -59.00 -18.59
N PHE A 3 1.60 -58.79 -18.08
CA PHE A 3 1.89 -57.82 -17.01
C PHE A 3 2.34 -56.45 -17.53
N LEU A 4 3.02 -56.39 -18.69
CA LEU A 4 3.48 -55.14 -19.30
C LEU A 4 2.34 -54.38 -20.03
N ASP A 5 1.34 -55.07 -20.57
CA ASP A 5 0.19 -54.45 -21.27
C ASP A 5 -0.75 -53.70 -20.33
N ASN A 6 -0.94 -54.19 -19.10
CA ASN A 6 -1.76 -53.50 -18.09
C ASN A 6 -1.01 -52.35 -17.40
N PHE A 7 0.33 -52.36 -17.41
CA PHE A 7 1.13 -51.24 -16.92
C PHE A 7 1.18 -50.10 -17.95
N GLY A 8 1.35 -50.42 -19.25
CA GLY A 8 1.32 -49.44 -20.33
C GLY A 8 -0.02 -48.71 -20.48
N LYS A 9 -1.16 -49.42 -20.34
CA LYS A 9 -2.49 -48.81 -20.38
C LYS A 9 -2.76 -47.86 -19.20
N LYS A 10 -2.29 -48.20 -17.99
CA LYS A 10 -2.40 -47.29 -16.82
C LYS A 10 -1.43 -46.11 -16.91
N MET A 11 -0.25 -46.30 -17.49
CA MET A 11 0.72 -45.22 -17.69
C MET A 11 0.25 -44.19 -18.73
N SER A 12 -0.47 -44.62 -19.77
CA SER A 12 -1.07 -43.72 -20.75
C SER A 12 -2.21 -42.86 -20.18
N GLN A 13 -3.01 -43.41 -19.25
CA GLN A 13 -4.04 -42.63 -18.55
C GLN A 13 -3.41 -41.60 -17.60
N VAL A 14 -2.37 -41.98 -16.86
CA VAL A 14 -1.63 -41.07 -15.97
C VAL A 14 -0.92 -39.95 -16.75
N ALA A 15 -0.41 -40.23 -17.95
CA ALA A 15 0.19 -39.22 -18.82
C ALA A 15 -0.83 -38.18 -19.33
N GLN A 16 -2.06 -38.61 -19.64
CA GLN A 16 -3.13 -37.70 -20.07
C GLN A 16 -3.65 -36.83 -18.90
N THR A 17 -3.83 -37.39 -17.70
CA THR A 17 -4.32 -36.60 -16.54
C THR A 17 -3.27 -35.61 -16.02
N ALA A 18 -1.98 -35.88 -16.20
CA ALA A 18 -0.91 -34.94 -15.87
C ALA A 18 -0.87 -33.71 -16.79
N MET A 19 -1.27 -33.89 -18.06
CA MET A 19 -1.26 -32.81 -19.06
C MET A 19 -2.46 -31.86 -18.89
N GLU A 20 -3.66 -32.38 -18.59
CA GLU A 20 -4.86 -31.55 -18.33
C GLU A 20 -4.75 -30.74 -17.02
N LYS A 21 -4.26 -31.35 -15.93
CA LYS A 21 -4.05 -30.64 -14.66
C LYS A 21 -3.04 -29.49 -14.76
N SER A 22 -2.11 -29.53 -15.71
CA SER A 22 -1.12 -28.46 -15.89
C SER A 22 -1.76 -27.14 -16.37
N LYS A 23 -2.81 -27.25 -17.20
CA LYS A 23 -3.56 -26.09 -17.71
C LYS A 23 -4.54 -25.56 -16.65
N ASP A 24 -5.23 -26.46 -15.96
CA ASP A 24 -6.17 -26.09 -14.90
C ASP A 24 -5.49 -25.41 -13.70
N LEU A 25 -4.25 -25.77 -13.39
CA LEU A 25 -3.47 -25.09 -12.36
C LEU A 25 -3.14 -23.64 -12.74
N ALA A 26 -2.76 -23.40 -14.00
CA ALA A 26 -2.43 -22.05 -14.48
C ALA A 26 -3.67 -21.15 -14.54
N GLU A 27 -4.82 -21.68 -14.98
CA GLU A 27 -6.07 -20.94 -14.98
C GLU A 27 -6.55 -20.62 -13.56
N ASN A 28 -6.48 -21.57 -12.63
CA ASN A 28 -6.82 -21.31 -11.22
C ASN A 28 -5.87 -20.29 -10.56
N ALA A 29 -4.57 -20.36 -10.83
CA ALA A 29 -3.61 -19.37 -10.32
C ALA A 29 -3.91 -17.97 -10.84
N LYS A 30 -4.24 -17.84 -12.14
CA LYS A 30 -4.64 -16.57 -12.75
C LYS A 30 -5.92 -16.02 -12.11
N LEU A 31 -6.93 -16.86 -11.90
CA LEU A 31 -8.18 -16.45 -11.26
C LEU A 31 -7.95 -16.01 -9.81
N ASN A 32 -7.15 -16.73 -9.03
CA ASN A 32 -6.84 -16.34 -7.65
C ASN A 32 -6.08 -15.01 -7.58
N LEU A 33 -5.17 -14.73 -8.52
CA LEU A 33 -4.51 -13.43 -8.60
C LEU A 33 -5.48 -12.30 -8.96
N ALA A 34 -6.42 -12.56 -9.87
CA ALA A 34 -7.46 -11.59 -10.22
C ALA A 34 -8.39 -11.31 -9.02
N ILE A 35 -8.81 -12.35 -8.30
CA ILE A 35 -9.60 -12.22 -7.07
C ILE A 35 -8.85 -11.36 -6.05
N ALA A 36 -7.59 -11.69 -5.77
CA ALA A 36 -6.78 -10.93 -4.81
C ALA A 36 -6.56 -9.46 -5.24
N ALA A 37 -6.57 -9.18 -6.55
CA ALA A 37 -6.51 -7.81 -7.06
C ALA A 37 -7.83 -7.06 -6.79
N GLU A 38 -8.97 -7.66 -7.13
CA GLU A 38 -10.30 -7.07 -6.87
C GLU A 38 -10.57 -6.88 -5.37
N GLU A 39 -10.17 -7.82 -4.52
CA GLU A 39 -10.27 -7.69 -3.06
C GLU A 39 -9.51 -6.45 -2.54
N ARG A 40 -8.32 -6.17 -3.09
CA ARG A 40 -7.56 -4.95 -2.75
C ARG A 40 -8.23 -3.69 -3.25
N GLU A 41 -8.83 -3.71 -4.44
CA GLU A 41 -9.58 -2.55 -4.94
C GLU A 41 -10.81 -2.26 -4.10
N ILE A 42 -11.52 -3.30 -3.64
CA ILE A 42 -12.62 -3.17 -2.68
C ILE A 42 -12.13 -2.55 -1.36
N GLU A 43 -11.00 -3.02 -0.82
CA GLU A 43 -10.44 -2.46 0.42
C GLU A 43 -10.08 -0.97 0.27
N LYS A 44 -9.48 -0.58 -0.87
CA LYS A 44 -9.19 0.83 -1.18
C LYS A 44 -10.48 1.64 -1.28
N ALA A 45 -11.50 1.12 -1.96
CA ALA A 45 -12.78 1.79 -2.11
C ALA A 45 -13.44 2.03 -0.74
N TYR A 46 -13.43 1.03 0.16
CA TYR A 46 -13.95 1.22 1.52
C TYR A 46 -13.20 2.29 2.31
N LYS A 47 -11.86 2.34 2.20
CA LYS A 47 -11.06 3.40 2.85
C LYS A 47 -11.42 4.78 2.30
N GLN A 48 -11.46 4.93 0.98
CA GLN A 48 -11.85 6.19 0.33
C GLN A 48 -13.26 6.64 0.71
N MET A 49 -14.21 5.70 0.78
CA MET A 49 -15.57 6.00 1.23
C MET A 49 -15.59 6.47 2.69
N GLY A 50 -14.84 5.81 3.58
CA GLY A 50 -14.74 6.21 4.98
C GLY A 50 -14.09 7.58 5.17
N GLU A 51 -13.01 7.85 4.44
CA GLU A 51 -12.34 9.16 4.42
C GLU A 51 -13.27 10.26 3.91
N TRP A 52 -13.94 10.03 2.78
CA TRP A 52 -14.91 10.96 2.25
C TRP A 52 -16.04 11.22 3.24
N TYR A 53 -16.59 10.18 3.88
CA TYR A 53 -17.62 10.33 4.89
C TYR A 53 -17.15 11.15 6.08
N PHE A 54 -15.99 10.82 6.66
CA PHE A 54 -15.45 11.55 7.81
C PHE A 54 -15.14 13.01 7.48
N ASN A 55 -14.60 13.30 6.30
CA ASN A 55 -14.28 14.67 5.89
C ASN A 55 -15.52 15.54 5.67
N ASN A 56 -16.64 14.94 5.23
CA ASN A 56 -17.87 15.68 4.95
C ASN A 56 -18.84 15.70 6.14
N TYR A 57 -18.84 14.66 6.97
CA TYR A 57 -19.83 14.44 8.03
C TYR A 57 -19.22 14.12 9.39
N GLY A 58 -17.90 14.19 9.56
CA GLY A 58 -17.23 13.85 10.84
C GLY A 58 -17.70 14.69 12.02
N ASP A 59 -18.13 15.94 11.79
CA ASP A 59 -18.68 16.81 12.82
C ASP A 59 -20.20 16.67 13.01
N ASN A 60 -20.90 16.24 11.97
CA ASN A 60 -22.35 15.98 11.98
C ASN A 60 -22.61 14.51 11.65
N CYS A 61 -21.95 13.64 12.43
CA CYS A 61 -21.94 12.20 12.22
C CYS A 61 -23.30 11.59 12.60
N ASP A 62 -23.76 10.63 11.79
CA ASP A 62 -24.93 9.82 12.13
C ASP A 62 -24.69 9.01 13.42
N PRO A 63 -25.70 8.83 14.31
CA PRO A 63 -25.55 8.07 15.54
C PRO A 63 -24.99 6.64 15.33
N SER A 64 -25.31 6.00 14.20
CA SER A 64 -24.83 4.65 13.87
C SER A 64 -23.32 4.61 13.61
N GLN A 65 -22.69 5.74 13.30
CA GLN A 65 -21.26 5.85 13.03
C GLN A 65 -20.49 6.61 14.11
N ALA A 66 -21.18 7.03 15.18
CA ALA A 66 -20.59 7.83 16.24
C ALA A 66 -19.37 7.17 16.89
N GLU A 67 -19.41 5.85 17.11
CA GLU A 67 -18.30 5.10 17.70
C GLU A 67 -17.06 5.11 16.81
N THR A 68 -17.22 4.81 15.52
CA THR A 68 -16.11 4.79 14.56
C THR A 68 -15.52 6.18 14.36
N THR A 69 -16.37 7.21 14.24
CA THR A 69 -15.95 8.60 14.14
C THR A 69 -15.19 9.06 15.39
N ALA A 70 -15.66 8.68 16.59
CA ALA A 70 -14.96 8.98 17.84
C ALA A 70 -13.58 8.30 17.91
N LYS A 71 -13.46 7.06 17.45
CA LYS A 71 -12.17 6.34 17.34
C LYS A 71 -11.20 7.05 16.39
N ILE A 72 -11.68 7.56 15.26
CA ILE A 72 -10.85 8.33 14.31
C ILE A 72 -10.37 9.63 14.98
N LYS A 73 -11.28 10.41 15.58
CA LYS A 73 -10.91 11.66 16.28
C LYS A 73 -9.90 11.42 17.42
N ALA A 74 -10.11 10.38 18.22
CA ALA A 74 -9.17 10.01 19.28
C ALA A 74 -7.79 9.61 18.75
N SER A 75 -7.75 8.87 17.63
CA SER A 75 -6.49 8.46 17.00
C SER A 75 -5.75 9.66 16.40
N LEU A 76 -6.46 10.62 15.81
CA LEU A 76 -5.87 11.87 15.31
C LEU A 76 -5.25 12.69 16.44
N ALA A 77 -5.95 12.88 17.56
CA ALA A 77 -5.41 13.56 18.74
C ALA A 77 -4.16 12.85 19.28
N LYS A 78 -4.15 11.52 19.33
CA LYS A 78 -2.99 10.74 19.73
C LYS A 78 -1.81 10.90 18.77
N ILE A 79 -2.05 11.01 17.47
CA ILE A 79 -1.00 11.28 16.48
C ILE A 79 -0.37 12.64 16.72
N GLU A 80 -1.17 13.67 17.03
CA GLU A 80 -0.65 14.99 17.37
C GLU A 80 0.22 14.95 18.63
N GLU A 81 -0.22 14.24 19.67
CA GLU A 81 0.54 14.06 20.90
C GLU A 81 1.88 13.34 20.63
N LEU A 82 1.87 12.24 19.88
CA LEU A 82 3.08 11.50 19.53
C LEU A 82 4.04 12.33 18.67
N ARG A 83 3.51 13.14 17.75
CA ARG A 83 4.32 14.07 16.95
C ARG A 83 4.97 15.15 17.82
N ALA A 84 4.23 15.72 18.77
CA ALA A 84 4.77 16.69 19.71
C ALA A 84 5.87 16.07 20.60
N GLN A 85 5.74 14.80 20.99
CA GLN A 85 6.78 14.07 21.71
C GLN A 85 8.04 13.88 20.85
N LEU A 86 7.89 13.54 19.57
CA LEU A 86 9.02 13.46 18.63
C LEU A 86 9.72 14.81 18.45
N ASP A 87 8.97 15.91 18.30
CA ASP A 87 9.53 17.26 18.20
C ASP A 87 10.28 17.68 19.49
N ALA A 88 9.84 17.21 20.66
CA ALA A 88 10.48 17.48 21.94
C ALA A 88 11.76 16.66 22.19
N GLU A 89 11.87 15.46 21.62
CA GLU A 89 13.05 14.59 21.75
C GLU A 89 14.11 14.84 20.65
N ASP A 90 13.73 15.27 19.44
CA ASP A 90 14.68 15.49 18.32
C ASP A 90 15.07 16.96 18.08
N GLY A 91 14.46 17.93 18.79
CA GLY A 91 14.87 19.35 18.73
C GLY A 91 14.77 20.03 17.36
N THR A 92 14.22 19.36 16.33
CA THR A 92 13.95 19.95 15.02
C THR A 92 12.44 20.06 14.81
N PRO A 93 11.85 21.26 14.96
CA PRO A 93 10.42 21.44 14.72
C PRO A 93 10.08 21.16 13.25
N ALA A 94 9.10 20.29 13.01
CA ALA A 94 8.53 20.01 11.69
C ALA A 94 7.92 21.25 10.97
N ALA A 95 7.92 22.42 11.60
CA ALA A 95 7.37 23.67 11.08
C ALA A 95 8.36 24.52 10.25
N GLU A 96 9.66 24.23 10.25
CA GLU A 96 10.65 25.04 9.52
C GLU A 96 11.59 24.18 8.66
N LYS A 97 11.04 23.50 7.66
CA LYS A 97 11.83 23.26 6.45
C LYS A 97 11.79 24.51 5.59
N THR A 98 12.40 25.61 6.07
CA THR A 98 12.85 26.72 5.22
C THR A 98 14.01 26.21 4.36
N GLY A 99 13.70 25.28 3.47
CA GLY A 99 14.63 24.82 2.45
C GLY A 99 14.54 25.74 1.25
N LYS A 100 15.69 26.15 0.70
CA LYS A 100 15.73 26.76 -0.62
C LYS A 100 15.35 25.73 -1.67
N THR A 101 14.53 26.14 -2.64
CA THR A 101 14.19 25.27 -3.77
C THR A 101 15.39 25.22 -4.73
N CYS A 102 15.81 24.01 -5.11
CA CYS A 102 16.85 23.85 -6.11
C CYS A 102 16.38 24.45 -7.44
N PRO A 103 17.10 25.42 -8.04
CA PRO A 103 16.70 26.04 -9.30
C PRO A 103 16.80 25.09 -10.50
N THR A 104 17.46 23.94 -10.34
CA THR A 104 17.69 22.97 -11.42
C THR A 104 16.63 21.88 -11.48
N CYS A 105 16.19 21.33 -10.33
CA CYS A 105 15.21 20.23 -10.29
C CYS A 105 13.91 20.55 -9.56
N GLY A 106 13.83 21.68 -8.84
CA GLY A 106 12.65 22.05 -8.07
C GLY A 106 12.51 21.35 -6.71
N GLU A 107 13.49 20.54 -6.31
CA GLU A 107 13.46 19.85 -5.01
C GLU A 107 13.76 20.81 -3.85
N LYS A 108 13.12 20.62 -2.70
CA LYS A 108 13.41 21.41 -1.49
C LYS A 108 14.70 20.92 -0.86
N VAL A 109 15.66 21.82 -0.69
CA VAL A 109 16.97 21.51 -0.10
C VAL A 109 17.21 22.41 1.10
N GLU A 110 17.84 21.90 2.17
CA GLU A 110 18.19 22.69 3.34
C GLU A 110 19.00 23.95 2.97
N GLU A 111 18.77 25.06 3.69
CA GLU A 111 19.39 26.36 3.42
C GLU A 111 20.92 26.31 3.34
N ASP A 112 21.56 25.49 4.19
CA ASP A 112 23.02 25.35 4.28
C ASP A 112 23.64 24.33 3.31
N SER A 113 22.83 23.62 2.52
CA SER A 113 23.34 22.65 1.56
C SER A 113 24.05 23.34 0.39
N LYS A 114 25.32 22.95 0.14
CA LYS A 114 26.13 23.41 -1.01
C LYS A 114 25.80 22.68 -2.31
N PHE A 115 25.15 21.53 -2.23
CA PHE A 115 24.78 20.69 -3.37
C PHE A 115 23.39 20.10 -3.15
N CYS A 116 22.62 19.96 -4.22
CA CYS A 116 21.31 19.33 -4.17
C CYS A 116 21.45 17.80 -4.05
N PRO A 117 20.83 17.14 -3.06
CA PRO A 117 20.90 15.68 -2.92
C PRO A 117 20.14 14.93 -4.01
N ALA A 118 19.17 15.58 -4.67
CA ALA A 118 18.36 14.94 -5.70
C ALA A 118 19.01 14.98 -7.09
N CYS A 119 19.73 16.04 -7.44
CA CYS A 119 20.27 16.22 -8.80
C CYS A 119 21.77 16.52 -8.86
N GLY A 120 22.44 16.70 -7.72
CA GLY A 120 23.87 17.02 -7.66
C GLY A 120 24.23 18.46 -8.05
N ALA A 121 23.25 19.32 -8.38
CA ALA A 121 23.49 20.71 -8.74
C ALA A 121 24.11 21.48 -7.57
N GLN A 122 25.11 22.31 -7.86
CA GLN A 122 25.77 23.12 -6.84
C GLN A 122 24.90 24.33 -6.49
N LEU A 123 24.44 24.36 -5.24
CA LEU A 123 23.64 25.43 -4.67
C LEU A 123 24.59 26.47 -4.07
N GLN A 124 25.34 27.17 -4.94
CA GLN A 124 26.14 28.32 -4.50
C GLN A 124 25.21 29.47 -4.10
N LYS A 125 25.61 30.19 -3.04
CA LYS A 125 24.89 31.28 -2.35
C LYS A 125 23.84 32.01 -3.16
#